data_AF-A0A2V7A4Y3-F1
#
_entry.id   AF-A0A2V7A4Y3-F1
#
_cell.length_a   1.000
_cell.length_b   1.000
_cell.length_c   1.000
_cell.angle_alpha   90.00
_cell.angle_beta   90.00
_cell.angle_gamma   90.00
#
_symmetry.space_group_name_H-M   'P 1'
#
loop_
_entity.id
_entity.type
_entity.pdbx_description
1 polymer ?
#
loop_
_entity_poly.entity_id
_entity_poly.type
_entity_poly.pdbx_seq_one_letter_code
_entity_poly.pdbx_strand_id
1 'polypeptide(L)'
;MRVPAPQIRRQLVSVFSAWGMSPAQAATTVDLMVETDLRGVDSHGISMQPTCDQEFRAGRLNMRPLFETVRETAATALIDADRSLGHPAASYGMNLVVAKNAGVPFELESSARA
;
A
#
# COMPACT_ATOMS: atom_id res chain seq x y z
N MET A 1 -8.79 23.41 10.84
CA MET A 1 -9.74 22.42 11.42
C MET A 1 -8.92 21.26 11.99
N ARG A 2 -9.26 20.74 13.18
CA ARG A 2 -8.64 19.51 13.71
C ARG A 2 -9.63 18.36 13.54
N VAL A 3 -9.16 17.23 13.01
CA VAL A 3 -9.97 16.03 12.83
C VAL A 3 -9.28 14.86 13.53
N PRO A 4 -9.99 14.03 14.32
CA PRO A 4 -9.38 12.87 14.96
C PRO A 4 -8.87 11.83 13.95
N ALA A 5 -7.66 11.30 14.16
CA ALA A 5 -7.07 10.27 13.29
C ALA A 5 -7.97 9.04 13.04
N PRO A 6 -8.72 8.52 14.03
CA PRO A 6 -9.66 7.41 13.77
C PRO A 6 -10.77 7.76 12.77
N GLN A 7 -11.18 9.03 12.70
CA GLN A 7 -12.18 9.48 11.72
C GLN A 7 -11.59 9.53 10.32
N ILE A 8 -10.38 10.08 10.17
CA ILE A 8 -9.64 10.09 8.89
C ILE A 8 -9.40 8.66 8.39
N ARG A 9 -8.97 7.76 9.28
CA ARG A 9 -8.78 6.33 8.97
C ARG A 9 -10.04 5.70 8.38
N ARG A 10 -11.19 5.85 9.03
CA ARG A 10 -12.46 5.29 8.54
C ARG A 10 -12.84 5.86 7.17
N GLN A 11 -12.63 7.16 6.96
CA GLN A 11 -12.90 7.80 5.68
C GLN A 11 -12.04 7.22 4.56
N LEU A 12 -10.72 7.13 4.77
CA LEU A 12 -9.80 6.61 3.76
C LEU A 12 -10.07 5.13 3.46
N VAL A 13 -10.33 4.30 4.49
CA VAL A 13 -10.70 2.89 4.27
C VAL A 13 -11.95 2.78 3.41
N SER A 14 -12.98 3.60 3.67
CA SER A 14 -14.20 3.60 2.87
C SER A 14 -13.92 3.97 1.41
N VAL A 15 -13.06 4.96 1.15
CA VAL A 15 -12.71 5.39 -0.21
C VAL A 15 -11.93 4.29 -0.95
N PHE A 16 -10.85 3.78 -0.38
CA PHE A 16 -10.04 2.75 -1.04
C PHE A 16 -10.80 1.44 -1.23
N SER A 17 -11.68 1.08 -0.29
CA SER A 17 -12.57 -0.08 -0.44
C SER A 17 -13.57 0.12 -1.58
N ALA A 18 -14.13 1.33 -1.73
CA ALA A 18 -15.03 1.67 -2.85
C ALA A 18 -14.31 1.62 -4.21
N TRP A 19 -12.99 1.81 -4.24
CA TRP A 19 -12.16 1.62 -5.43
C TRP A 19 -11.77 0.16 -5.69
N GLY A 20 -12.23 -0.78 -4.84
CA GLY A 20 -12.05 -2.22 -5.01
C GLY A 20 -10.83 -2.81 -4.31
N MET A 21 -10.11 -2.01 -3.51
CA MET A 21 -8.92 -2.46 -2.78
C MET A 21 -9.23 -3.55 -1.76
N SER A 22 -8.32 -4.51 -1.58
CA SER A 22 -8.48 -5.55 -0.57
C SER A 22 -8.41 -4.95 0.85
N PRO A 23 -9.06 -5.57 1.86
CA PRO A 23 -8.99 -5.08 3.24
C PRO A 23 -7.55 -4.93 3.77
N ALA A 24 -6.67 -5.88 3.43
CA ALA A 24 -5.27 -5.86 3.88
C ALA A 24 -4.49 -4.68 3.25
N GLN A 25 -4.57 -4.50 1.93
CA GLN A 25 -3.89 -3.40 1.24
C GLN A 25 -4.46 -2.03 1.63
N ALA A 26 -5.78 -1.94 1.84
CA ALA A 26 -6.41 -0.73 2.33
C ALA A 26 -5.93 -0.40 3.75
N ALA A 27 -5.82 -1.39 4.64
CA ALA A 27 -5.28 -1.19 5.99
C ALA A 27 -3.85 -0.62 5.93
N THR A 28 -2.93 -1.28 5.20
CA THR A 28 -1.54 -0.82 5.05
C THR A 28 -1.45 0.61 4.47
N THR A 29 -2.23 0.90 3.43
CA THR A 29 -2.25 2.22 2.80
C THR A 29 -2.70 3.30 3.78
N VAL A 30 -3.80 3.04 4.48
CA VAL A 30 -4.40 4.01 5.41
C VAL A 30 -3.56 4.20 6.66
N ASP A 31 -2.99 3.12 7.19
CA ASP A 31 -2.05 3.18 8.31
C ASP A 31 -0.90 4.12 8.00
N LEU A 32 -0.24 3.92 6.86
CA LEU A 32 0.91 4.74 6.46
C LEU A 32 0.52 6.20 6.19
N MET A 33 -0.61 6.46 5.53
CA MET A 33 -1.08 7.84 5.29
C MET A 33 -1.39 8.58 6.60
N VAL A 34 -2.13 7.93 7.52
CA VAL A 34 -2.49 8.54 8.81
C VAL A 34 -1.26 8.74 9.69
N GLU A 35 -0.35 7.76 9.72
CA GLU A 35 0.88 7.87 10.49
C GLU A 35 1.78 8.99 9.96
N THR A 36 1.83 9.18 8.64
CA THR A 36 2.56 10.28 7.99
C THR A 36 2.02 11.64 8.41
N ASP A 37 0.69 11.82 8.44
CA ASP A 37 0.07 13.05 8.95
C ASP A 37 0.35 13.25 10.45
N LEU A 38 0.28 12.19 11.26
CA LEU A 38 0.58 12.28 12.70
C LEU A 38 2.04 12.66 12.99
N ARG A 39 2.95 12.38 12.04
CA ARG A 39 4.35 12.82 12.08
C ARG A 39 4.56 14.24 11.55
N GLY A 40 3.50 14.91 11.09
CA GLY A 40 3.55 16.28 10.56
C GLY A 40 4.13 16.39 9.15
N VAL A 41 4.09 15.31 8.37
CA VAL A 41 4.53 15.30 6.96
C VAL A 41 3.30 15.45 6.06
N ASP A 42 2.68 16.63 6.13
CA ASP A 42 1.36 16.88 5.54
C ASP A 42 1.31 16.67 4.02
N SER A 43 2.44 16.79 3.32
CA SER A 43 2.52 16.62 1.85
C SER A 43 2.46 15.18 1.35
N HIS A 44 2.59 14.19 2.25
CA HIS A 44 2.66 12.77 1.89
C HIS A 44 1.63 11.88 2.62
N GLY A 45 0.80 12.46 3.49
CA GLY A 45 -0.31 11.76 4.15
C GLY A 45 -1.61 11.87 3.36
N ILE A 46 -2.69 12.32 4.00
CA ILE A 46 -4.02 12.39 3.35
C ILE A 46 -4.07 13.36 2.17
N SER A 47 -3.18 14.34 2.11
CA SER A 47 -3.12 15.31 1.01
C SER A 47 -2.81 14.67 -0.35
N MET A 48 -2.31 13.44 -0.36
CA MET A 48 -2.07 12.66 -1.57
C MET A 48 -3.34 12.04 -2.16
N GLN A 49 -4.43 11.96 -1.39
CA GLN A 49 -5.67 11.30 -1.81
C GLN A 49 -6.28 11.87 -3.09
N PRO A 50 -6.30 13.19 -3.34
CA PRO A 50 -6.75 13.76 -4.62
C PRO A 50 -5.91 13.31 -5.81
N THR A 51 -4.59 13.23 -5.66
CA THR A 51 -3.71 12.71 -6.72
C THR A 51 -3.99 11.23 -6.94
N CYS A 52 -4.14 10.43 -5.88
CA CYS A 52 -4.53 9.02 -6.02
C CYS A 52 -5.88 8.86 -6.76
N ASP A 53 -6.88 9.70 -6.48
CA ASP A 53 -8.17 9.70 -7.20
C ASP A 53 -8.00 10.04 -8.67
N GLN A 54 -7.17 11.03 -9.00
CA GLN A 54 -6.87 11.40 -10.39
C GLN A 54 -6.21 10.24 -11.15
N GLU A 55 -5.20 9.61 -10.56
CA GLU A 55 -4.49 8.47 -11.16
C GLU A 55 -5.39 7.24 -11.31
N PHE A 56 -6.25 6.99 -10.33
CA PHE A 56 -7.25 5.92 -10.37
C PHE A 56 -8.26 6.13 -11.49
N ARG A 57 -8.86 7.33 -11.59
CA ARG A 57 -9.83 7.66 -12.64
C ARG A 57 -9.22 7.64 -14.03
N ALA A 58 -7.93 7.93 -14.14
CA ALA A 58 -7.19 7.81 -15.39
C ALA A 58 -6.80 6.37 -15.75
N GLY A 59 -7.19 5.36 -14.95
CA GLY A 59 -6.90 3.95 -15.19
C GLY A 59 -5.44 3.56 -14.97
N ARG A 60 -4.64 4.43 -14.32
CA ARG A 60 -3.20 4.20 -14.13
C ARG A 60 -2.89 3.36 -12.91
N LEU A 61 -3.77 3.34 -11.90
CA LEU A 61 -3.63 2.51 -10.71
C LEU A 61 -4.43 1.21 -10.82
N ASN A 62 -3.81 0.10 -10.42
CA ASN A 62 -4.53 -1.12 -10.10
C ASN A 62 -4.80 -1.15 -8.60
N MET A 63 -6.08 -1.22 -8.22
CA MET A 63 -6.51 -1.29 -6.82
C MET A 63 -6.56 -2.73 -6.29
N ARG A 64 -6.42 -3.73 -7.17
CA ARG A 64 -6.25 -5.15 -6.82
C ARG A 64 -4.96 -5.69 -7.43
N PRO A 65 -3.80 -5.11 -7.08
CA PRO A 65 -2.53 -5.50 -7.65
C PRO A 65 -2.12 -6.88 -7.15
N LEU A 66 -1.50 -7.65 -8.04
CA LEU A 66 -0.81 -8.89 -7.72
C LEU A 66 0.70 -8.65 -7.74
N PHE A 67 1.32 -8.72 -6.57
CA PHE A 67 2.77 -8.55 -6.47
C PHE A 67 3.50 -9.82 -6.86
N GLU A 68 4.47 -9.69 -7.76
CA GLU A 68 5.27 -10.81 -8.25
C GLU A 68 6.76 -10.52 -8.08
N THR A 69 7.49 -11.46 -7.48
CA THR A 69 8.94 -11.43 -7.47
C THR A 69 9.46 -11.91 -8.83
N VAL A 70 9.85 -10.98 -9.69
CA VAL A 70 10.30 -11.29 -11.06
C VAL A 70 11.76 -11.71 -11.12
N ARG A 71 12.57 -11.32 -10.13
CA ARG A 71 13.97 -11.75 -10.01
C ARG A 71 14.44 -11.71 -8.57
N GLU A 72 15.23 -12.69 -8.19
CA GLU A 72 15.72 -12.82 -6.82
C GLU A 72 17.18 -13.27 -6.77
N THR A 73 17.96 -12.71 -5.84
CA THR A 73 19.29 -13.19 -5.45
C THR A 73 19.35 -13.36 -3.93
N ALA A 74 20.49 -13.78 -3.37
CA ALA A 74 20.64 -13.87 -1.92
C ALA A 74 20.38 -12.53 -1.19
N ALA A 75 20.80 -11.41 -1.79
CA ALA A 75 20.74 -10.08 -1.15
C ALA A 75 19.72 -9.12 -1.78
N THR A 76 19.11 -9.46 -2.92
CA THR A 76 18.21 -8.56 -3.66
C THR A 76 16.94 -9.25 -4.14
N ALA A 77 15.89 -8.47 -4.36
CA ALA A 77 14.67 -8.89 -5.03
C ALA A 77 14.17 -7.76 -5.94
N LEU A 78 13.67 -8.11 -7.12
CA LEU A 78 12.95 -7.24 -8.03
C LEU A 78 11.48 -7.67 -8.01
N ILE A 79 10.59 -6.71 -7.75
CA ILE A 79 9.17 -6.94 -7.56
C ILE A 79 8.43 -6.14 -8.63
N ASP A 80 7.55 -6.80 -9.39
CA ASP A 80 6.52 -6.12 -10.15
C ASP A 80 5.35 -5.81 -9.21
N ALA A 81 5.05 -4.52 -9.08
CA ALA A 81 4.00 -4.02 -8.20
C ALA A 81 2.63 -3.93 -8.90
N ASP A 82 2.51 -4.33 -10.17
CA ASP A 82 1.27 -4.36 -10.93
C ASP A 82 0.47 -3.05 -10.81
N ARG A 83 1.17 -1.92 -11.02
CA ARG A 83 0.59 -0.56 -10.96
C ARG A 83 -0.16 -0.24 -9.64
N SER A 84 0.25 -0.85 -8.54
CA SER A 84 -0.24 -0.56 -7.20
C SER A 84 0.05 0.86 -6.75
N LEU A 85 -0.67 1.30 -5.72
CA LEU A 85 -0.18 2.38 -4.86
C LEU A 85 1.19 2.03 -4.25
N GLY A 86 2.00 3.06 -4.03
CA GLY A 86 3.34 2.91 -3.46
C GLY A 86 3.33 2.34 -2.05
N HIS A 87 2.34 2.68 -1.21
CA HIS A 87 2.26 2.24 0.18
C HIS A 87 2.30 0.70 0.36
N PRO A 88 1.37 -0.09 -0.21
CA PRO A 88 1.41 -1.55 -0.07
C PRO A 88 2.61 -2.17 -0.80
N ALA A 89 3.01 -1.64 -1.96
CA ALA A 89 4.15 -2.17 -2.71
C ALA A 89 5.48 -2.01 -1.95
N ALA A 90 5.71 -0.83 -1.36
CA ALA A 90 6.89 -0.55 -0.56
C ALA A 90 6.91 -1.36 0.75
N SER A 91 5.76 -1.48 1.42
CA SER A 91 5.64 -2.30 2.63
C SER A 91 5.94 -3.78 2.34
N TYR A 92 5.38 -4.31 1.25
CA TYR A 92 5.66 -5.67 0.78
C TYR A 92 7.16 -5.88 0.51
N GLY A 93 7.79 -4.98 -0.26
CA GLY A 93 9.21 -5.09 -0.58
C GLY A 93 10.12 -5.00 0.64
N MET A 94 9.78 -4.14 1.61
CA MET A 94 10.53 -4.04 2.86
C MET A 94 10.44 -5.33 3.67
N ASN A 95 9.23 -5.87 3.85
CA ASN A 95 9.01 -7.11 4.60
C ASN A 95 9.72 -8.31 3.96
N LEU A 96 9.68 -8.41 2.62
CA LEU A 96 10.43 -9.43 1.87
C LEU A 96 11.93 -9.37 2.18
N VAL A 97 12.53 -8.18 2.11
CA VAL A 97 13.98 -8.01 2.34
C VAL A 97 14.36 -8.30 3.80
N VAL A 98 13.54 -7.88 4.76
CA VAL A 98 13.74 -8.21 6.18
C VAL A 98 13.68 -9.72 6.40
N ALA A 99 12.69 -10.41 5.85
CA ALA A 99 12.54 -11.86 5.97
C ALA A 99 13.74 -12.61 5.37
N LYS A 100 14.21 -12.19 4.20
CA LYS A 100 15.42 -12.73 3.56
C LYS A 100 16.65 -12.59 4.43
N ASN A 101 16.86 -11.42 5.04
CA ASN A 101 18.00 -11.18 5.92
C ASN A 101 17.91 -12.04 7.19
N ALA A 102 16.72 -12.18 7.76
CA ALA A 102 16.48 -13.01 8.93
C ALA A 102 16.48 -14.53 8.65
N GLY A 103 16.53 -14.96 7.38
CA GLY A 103 16.46 -16.36 6.99
C GLY A 103 15.11 -17.02 7.29
N VAL A 104 14.02 -16.24 7.35
CA VAL A 104 12.66 -16.74 7.59
C VAL A 104 11.88 -16.80 6.28
N PRO A 105 10.99 -17.81 6.09
CA PRO A 105 10.09 -17.83 4.93
C PRO A 105 9.24 -16.56 4.88
N PHE A 106 9.06 -16.03 3.67
CA PHE A 106 8.17 -14.91 3.42
C PHE A 106 6.99 -15.40 2.58
N GLU A 107 5.79 -15.38 3.16
CA GLU A 107 4.58 -15.77 2.44
C GLU A 107 3.97 -14.55 1.74
N LEU A 108 3.70 -14.70 0.45
CA LEU A 108 2.83 -13.80 -0.29
C LEU A 108 1.44 -13.85 0.34
N GLU A 109 0.89 -12.73 0.78
CA GLU A 109 -0.57 -12.64 0.93
C GLU A 109 -1.16 -12.87 -0.46
N SER A 110 -1.59 -14.11 -0.74
CA SER A 110 -2.24 -14.43 -2.00
C SER A 110 -3.59 -13.72 -2.00
N SER A 111 -3.65 -12.55 -2.63
CA SER A 111 -4.90 -12.00 -3.13
C SER A 111 -5.50 -13.08 -4.03
N ALA A 112 -6.49 -13.78 -3.52
CA ALA A 112 -7.06 -14.99 -4.10
C ALA A 112 -7.27 -14.82 -5.61
N ARG A 113 -6.69 -15.74 -6.40
CA ARG A 113 -7.18 -16.02 -7.74
C ARG A 113 -8.63 -16.50 -7.58
N ALA A 114 -9.59 -15.64 -7.84
CA ALA A 114 -11.00 -15.98 -7.98
C ALA A 114 -11.51 -15.39 -9.29
#